data_AF-A0A3B9VTR4-F1
#
_entry.id   AF-A0A3B9VTR4-F1
#
_cell.length_a   1.000
_cell.length_b   1.000
_cell.length_c   1.000
_cell.angle_alpha   90.00
_cell.angle_beta   90.00
_cell.angle_gamma   90.00
#
_symmetry.space_group_name_H-M   'P 1'
#
loop_
_entity.id
_entity.type
_entity.pdbx_description
1 polymer ?
#
loop_
_entity_poly.entity_id
_entity_poly.type
_entity_poly.pdbx_seq_one_letter_code
_entity_poly.pdbx_strand_id
1 'polypeptide(L)' 'MKREKSCGALVYRVTPNGQKELLFIKHRHGTHWSFPKGH' A
#
# COMPACT_ATOMS: atom_id res chain seq x y z
N MET A 1 -9.12 -25.56 7.77
CA MET A 1 -8.29 -24.58 7.03
C MET A 1 -8.77 -23.18 7.35
N LYS A 2 -7.93 -22.34 7.96
CA LYS A 2 -8.26 -20.92 8.20
C LYS A 2 -8.00 -20.16 6.91
N ARG A 3 -8.99 -19.43 6.39
CA ARG A 3 -8.86 -18.59 5.18
C ARG A 3 -8.85 -17.14 5.61
N GLU A 4 -7.81 -16.44 5.23
CA GLU A 4 -7.56 -15.05 5.56
C GLU A 4 -7.53 -14.26 4.24
N LYS A 5 -8.37 -13.21 4.14
CA LYS A 5 -8.50 -12.38 2.94
C LYS A 5 -8.23 -10.94 3.30
N SER A 6 -7.34 -10.27 2.57
CA SER A 6 -7.11 -8.84 2.76
C SER A 6 -7.67 -8.02 1.59
N CYS A 7 -8.16 -6.82 1.86
CA CYS A 7 -8.45 -5.77 0.89
C CYS A 7 -7.52 -4.57 1.13
N GLY A 8 -7.22 -3.80 0.09
CA GLY A 8 -6.30 -2.67 0.18
C GLY A 8 -6.53 -1.66 -0.93
N ALA A 9 -5.69 -0.62 -0.96
CA ALA A 9 -5.80 0.47 -1.91
C ALA A 9 -4.45 0.82 -2.55
N LEU A 10 -4.49 1.12 -3.85
CA LEU A 10 -3.43 1.81 -4.57
C LEU A 10 -3.63 3.31 -4.40
N VAL A 11 -2.95 3.87 -3.41
CA VAL A 11 -3.01 5.32 -3.15
C VAL A 11 -1.94 5.99 -4.01
N TYR A 12 -2.35 6.96 -4.82
CA TYR A 12 -1.45 7.77 -5.61
C TYR A 12 -1.77 9.25 -5.48
N ARG A 13 -0.78 10.10 -5.76
CA ARG A 13 -0.98 11.53 -6.01
C ARG A 13 -0.43 11.91 -7.37
N VAL A 14 -0.98 13.00 -7.92
CA VAL A 14 -0.42 13.65 -9.10
C VAL A 14 0.34 14.88 -8.63
N THR A 15 1.62 14.97 -8.98
CA THR A 15 2.50 16.08 -8.63
C THR A 15 2.20 17.30 -9.53
N PRO A 16 2.69 18.51 -9.18
CA PRO A 16 2.50 19.70 -10.02
C PRO A 16 3.05 19.57 -11.45
N ASN A 17 4.07 18.72 -11.68
CA ASN A 17 4.61 18.42 -13.00
C ASN A 17 3.87 17.27 -13.72
N GLY A 18 2.74 16.80 -13.19
CA GLY A 18 1.88 15.78 -13.80
C GLY A 18 2.33 14.33 -13.58
N GLN A 19 3.38 14.08 -12.80
CA GLN A 19 3.86 12.73 -12.50
C GLN A 19 2.95 12.05 -11.45
N LYS A 20 2.78 10.73 -11.59
CA LYS A 20 2.05 9.92 -10.60
C LYS A 20 3.04 9.31 -9.62
N GLU A 21 2.83 9.56 -8.34
CA GLU A 21 3.59 8.95 -7.25
C GLU A 21 2.69 7.99 -6.48
N LEU A 22 3.20 6.79 -6.20
CA LEU A 22 2.49 5.76 -5.43
C LEU A 22 2.95 5.77 -3.97
N LEU A 23 2.00 5.62 -3.05
CA LEU A 23 2.28 5.49 -1.62
C LEU A 23 2.69 4.06 -1.28
N PHE A 24 3.92 3.91 -0.79
CA PHE A 24 4.38 2.69 -0.12
C PHE A 24 4.49 2.93 1.38
N ILE A 25 4.06 1.94 2.17
CA ILE A 25 4.22 1.94 3.62
C ILE A 25 5.17 0.81 4.04
N LYS A 26 6.06 1.10 4.98
CA LYS A 26 6.90 0.09 5.62
C LYS A 26 6.12 -0.57 6.75
N HIS A 27 5.99 -1.88 6.71
CA HIS A 27 5.26 -2.60 7.75
C HIS A 27 5.99 -2.50 9.10
N ARG A 28 5.31 -2.06 10.18
CA ARG A 28 5.95 -1.86 11.50
C ARG A 28 6.59 -3.13 12.07
N HIS A 29 6.00 -4.28 11.79
CA HIS A 29 6.45 -5.59 12.29
C HIS A 29 7.26 -6.38 11.25
N GLY A 30 7.78 -5.72 10.21
CA GLY A 30 8.57 -6.36 9.16
C GLY A 30 9.51 -5.41 8.44
N THR A 31 10.28 -5.92 7.49
CA THR A 31 11.20 -5.11 6.66
C THR A 31 10.62 -4.80 5.27
N HIS A 32 9.44 -5.32 4.95
CA HIS A 32 8.83 -5.16 3.64
C HIS A 32 8.06 -3.85 3.51
N TRP A 33 8.15 -3.29 2.30
CA TRP A 33 7.30 -2.21 1.84
C TRP A 33 6.11 -2.81 1.08
N SER A 34 4.94 -2.23 1.26
CA SER A 34 3.73 -2.69 0.58
C SER A 34 2.71 -1.55 0.45
N PHE A 35 1.64 -1.81 -0.30
CA PHE A 35 0.47 -0.94 -0.31
C PHE A 35 -0.36 -1.13 0.97
N PRO A 36 -1.09 -0.09 1.41
CA PRO A 36 -2.03 -0.20 2.51
C PRO A 36 -3.04 -1.33 2.27
N LYS A 37 -3.07 -2.31 3.17
CA LYS A 37 -4.02 -3.44 3.15
C LYS A 37 -4.38 -3.90 4.56
N GLY A 38 -5.56 -4.51 4.71
CA GLY A 38 -6.05 -5.11 5.96
C GLY A 38 -7.06 -6.23 5.68
N HIS A 39 -7.45 -6.98 6.70
CA HIS A 39 -8.50 -8.02 6.60
C HIS A 39 -9.88 -7.42 6.43
#